data_AF-A0AAW0CFC5-F1
#
_entry.id   AF-A0AAW0CFC5-F1
#
_cell.length_a   1.000
_cell.length_b   1.000
_cell.length_c   1.000
_cell.angle_alpha   90.00
_cell.angle_beta   90.00
_cell.angle_gamma   90.00
#
_symmetry.space_group_name_H-M   'P 1'
#
loop_
_entity.id
_entity.type
_entity.pdbx_description
1 polymer ?
#
loop_
_entity_poly.entity_id
_entity_poly.type
_entity_poly.pdbx_seq_one_letter_code
_entity_poly.pdbx_strand_id
1 'polypeptide(L)'
;MPSRFVSSASCMLWPLVKRFLVDFVICVDEKDRLLYSERLHVHGKDRSYVTARFRDLLSDLEGVFEAHSEESLWIRQCNDSGPFDVFEPEFIRHALESEEVNLGSLIFGAEHWENLCASAGLPAACVSGRNPLARYYASLSLPPAMSASWLNLGRYTYLFHSLETKNALRASHPLTQLYRISKSDIWSVIPAFPDNSALIPQARPPKPPTENVSPPPPPPPPAAPVLIPKPTPIHLCDSSVRERTLLTYIIKYTQDFTVGPLDYCGIARRIKE
;
A
#
# COMPACT_ATOMS: atom_id res chain seq x y z
N MET A 1 9.57 -24.72 -12.75
CA MET A 1 8.89 -23.60 -13.42
C MET A 1 9.03 -22.38 -12.54
N PRO A 2 9.69 -21.30 -12.98
CA PRO A 2 9.71 -20.05 -12.23
C PRO A 2 8.27 -19.55 -12.09
N SER A 3 7.88 -19.15 -10.88
CA SER A 3 6.53 -18.65 -10.62
C SER A 3 6.27 -17.43 -11.51
N ARG A 4 5.22 -17.50 -12.35
CA ARG A 4 4.77 -16.42 -13.24
C ARG A 4 4.53 -15.08 -12.53
N PHE A 5 4.41 -15.08 -11.20
CA PHE A 5 4.24 -13.87 -10.39
C PHE A 5 5.48 -12.95 -10.38
N VAL A 6 6.70 -13.49 -10.53
CA VAL A 6 7.93 -12.67 -10.43
C VAL A 6 8.34 -12.06 -11.76
N SER A 7 7.91 -12.63 -12.90
CA SER A 7 8.30 -12.11 -14.23
C SER A 7 7.64 -10.79 -14.61
N SER A 8 6.62 -10.35 -13.87
CA SER A 8 5.81 -9.18 -14.22
C SER A 8 6.13 -7.94 -13.39
N ALA A 9 7.13 -7.98 -12.51
CA ALA A 9 7.66 -6.80 -11.85
C ALA A 9 8.32 -5.91 -12.89
N SER A 10 7.52 -5.04 -13.53
CA SER A 10 7.89 -4.06 -14.55
C SER A 10 9.01 -4.54 -15.48
N CYS A 11 8.65 -5.20 -16.58
CA CYS A 11 9.58 -5.48 -17.68
C CYS A 11 10.32 -4.23 -18.19
N MET A 12 9.85 -3.03 -17.83
CA MET A 12 10.49 -1.74 -18.10
C MET A 12 11.66 -1.42 -17.15
N LEU A 13 11.66 -1.94 -15.92
CA LEU A 13 12.73 -1.72 -14.95
C LEU A 13 13.96 -2.60 -15.26
N TRP A 14 13.75 -3.82 -15.75
CA TRP A 14 14.86 -4.73 -16.01
C TRP A 14 15.89 -4.21 -17.03
N PRO A 15 15.49 -3.63 -18.20
CA PRO A 15 16.44 -2.98 -19.10
C PRO A 15 17.25 -1.86 -18.45
N LEU A 16 16.63 -1.13 -17.50
CA LEU A 16 17.28 -0.07 -16.73
C LEU A 16 18.28 -0.63 -15.72
N VAL A 17 17.94 -1.69 -15.00
CA VAL A 17 18.83 -2.31 -13.99
C VAL A 17 19.95 -3.10 -14.65
N LYS A 18 19.65 -3.86 -15.71
CA LYS A 18 20.57 -4.76 -16.40
C LYS A 18 21.82 -4.06 -16.92
N ARG A 19 21.68 -2.83 -17.44
CA ARG A 19 22.84 -2.07 -17.96
C ARG A 19 23.86 -1.69 -16.89
N PHE A 20 23.48 -1.78 -15.61
CA PHE A 20 24.35 -1.44 -14.49
C PHE A 20 24.86 -2.67 -13.72
N LEU A 21 24.41 -3.86 -14.08
CA LEU A 21 24.78 -5.10 -13.42
C LEU A 21 26.06 -5.66 -14.06
N VAL A 22 27.18 -5.56 -13.35
CA VAL A 22 28.47 -6.16 -13.73
C VAL A 22 28.82 -7.19 -12.67
N ASP A 23 28.91 -8.47 -13.05
CA ASP A 23 29.27 -9.57 -12.14
C ASP A 23 28.48 -9.55 -10.82
N PHE A 24 27.17 -9.29 -10.92
CA PHE A 24 26.22 -9.17 -9.80
C PHE A 24 26.35 -7.90 -8.94
N VAL A 25 27.28 -7.00 -9.26
CA VAL A 25 27.43 -5.69 -8.61
C VAL A 25 26.73 -4.64 -9.46
N ILE A 26 25.91 -3.80 -8.84
CA ILE A 26 25.34 -2.63 -9.52
C ILE A 26 26.37 -1.50 -9.46
N CYS A 27 27.04 -1.23 -10.58
CA CYS A 27 27.95 -0.09 -10.74
C CYS A 27 27.18 1.06 -11.41
N VAL A 28 26.86 2.09 -10.64
CA VAL A 28 26.13 3.29 -11.11
C VAL A 28 26.85 4.54 -10.67
N ASP A 29 26.91 5.54 -11.57
CA ASP A 29 27.38 6.87 -11.22
C ASP A 29 26.25 7.70 -10.55
N GLU A 30 26.54 8.94 -10.19
CA GLU A 30 25.55 9.85 -9.58
C GLU A 30 24.33 10.06 -10.49
N LYS A 31 24.56 10.23 -11.80
CA LYS A 31 23.53 10.53 -12.79
C LYS A 31 22.57 9.34 -12.96
N ASP A 32 23.09 8.13 -12.97
CA ASP A 32 22.32 6.89 -13.06
C ASP A 32 21.46 6.67 -11.81
N ARG A 33 22.01 6.96 -10.62
CA ARG A 33 21.25 6.90 -9.36
C ARG A 33 20.13 7.93 -9.32
N LEU A 34 20.37 9.15 -9.78
CA LEU A 34 19.34 10.18 -9.88
C LEU A 34 18.23 9.75 -10.85
N LEU A 35 18.59 9.24 -12.03
CA LEU A 35 17.61 8.73 -13.01
C LEU A 35 16.80 7.54 -12.47
N TYR A 36 17.43 6.67 -11.69
CA TYR A 36 16.72 5.59 -10.99
C TYR A 36 15.78 6.15 -9.92
N SER A 37 16.24 7.12 -9.12
CA SER A 37 15.43 7.75 -8.07
C SER A 37 14.15 8.36 -8.64
N GLU A 38 14.19 8.93 -9.85
CA GLU A 38 13.01 9.45 -10.54
C GLU A 38 11.93 8.39 -10.76
N ARG A 39 12.29 7.10 -10.86
CA ARG A 39 11.38 5.96 -11.05
C ARG A 39 10.72 5.47 -9.77
N LEU A 40 11.27 5.81 -8.61
CA LEU A 40 10.63 5.49 -7.33
C LEU A 40 9.37 6.32 -7.17
N HIS A 41 8.34 5.78 -6.54
CA HIS A 41 7.12 6.56 -6.35
C HIS A 41 7.26 7.52 -5.18
N VAL A 42 7.39 7.00 -3.96
CA VAL A 42 7.39 7.81 -2.72
C VAL A 42 8.74 7.82 -2.00
N HIS A 43 9.45 6.68 -1.98
CA HIS A 43 10.62 6.49 -1.13
C HIS A 43 11.74 7.50 -1.39
N GLY A 44 12.19 8.19 -0.33
CA GLY A 44 13.33 9.11 -0.36
C GLY A 44 13.18 10.30 -1.29
N LYS A 45 11.96 10.65 -1.68
CA LYS A 45 11.67 11.83 -2.50
C LYS A 45 11.11 12.95 -1.65
N ASP A 46 11.33 14.20 -2.05
CA ASP A 46 10.70 15.35 -1.38
C ASP A 46 9.20 15.44 -1.70
N ARG A 47 8.84 15.16 -2.95
CA ARG A 47 7.47 15.13 -3.46
C ARG A 47 7.26 13.89 -4.31
N SER A 48 6.05 13.36 -4.30
CA SER A 48 5.66 12.24 -5.14
C SER A 48 4.57 12.65 -6.10
N TYR A 49 4.65 12.23 -7.36
CA TYR A 49 3.59 12.47 -8.33
C TYR A 49 2.39 11.56 -8.06
N VAL A 50 1.20 12.13 -8.02
CA VAL A 50 -0.05 11.39 -7.78
C VAL A 50 -1.12 11.80 -8.79
N THR A 51 -2.11 10.93 -8.98
CA THR A 51 -3.30 11.22 -9.78
C THR A 51 -4.14 12.33 -9.15
N ALA A 52 -5.01 12.95 -9.95
CA ALA A 52 -6.01 13.87 -9.43
C ALA A 52 -6.91 13.20 -8.39
N ARG A 53 -7.43 11.99 -8.69
CA ARG A 53 -8.24 11.20 -7.76
C ARG A 53 -7.52 10.94 -6.44
N PHE A 54 -6.26 10.51 -6.46
CA PHE A 54 -5.50 10.27 -5.24
C PHE A 54 -5.28 11.56 -4.44
N ARG A 55 -5.08 12.70 -5.11
CA ARG A 55 -5.00 14.00 -4.42
C ARG A 55 -6.33 14.35 -3.75
N ASP A 56 -7.45 14.16 -4.44
CA ASP A 56 -8.78 14.45 -3.90
C ASP A 56 -9.07 13.55 -2.68
N LEU A 57 -8.74 12.25 -2.77
CA LEU A 57 -8.84 11.31 -1.65
C LEU A 57 -7.96 11.70 -0.47
N LEU A 58 -6.72 12.17 -0.71
CA LEU A 58 -5.85 12.69 0.36
C LEU A 58 -6.49 13.92 1.04
N SER A 59 -6.98 14.87 0.24
CA SER A 59 -7.59 16.11 0.76
C SER A 59 -8.85 15.82 1.57
N ASP A 60 -9.66 14.87 1.12
CA ASP A 60 -10.85 14.40 1.85
C ASP A 60 -10.44 13.76 3.20
N LEU A 61 -9.42 12.91 3.19
CA LEU A 61 -8.92 12.26 4.41
C LEU A 61 -8.35 13.28 5.41
N GLU A 62 -7.57 14.25 4.92
CA GLU A 62 -7.07 15.37 5.74
C GLU A 62 -8.22 16.18 6.34
N GLY A 63 -9.30 16.40 5.58
CA GLY A 63 -10.52 17.03 6.09
C GLY A 63 -11.20 16.24 7.20
N VAL A 64 -11.23 14.91 7.10
CA VAL A 64 -11.70 14.03 8.20
C VAL A 64 -10.80 14.17 9.42
N PHE A 65 -9.48 14.20 9.25
CA PHE A 65 -8.54 14.34 10.37
C PHE A 65 -8.70 15.69 11.08
N GLU A 66 -8.85 16.78 10.33
CA GLU A 66 -9.06 18.12 10.88
C GLU A 66 -10.40 18.21 11.62
N ALA A 67 -11.48 17.61 11.09
CA ALA A 67 -12.78 17.62 11.74
C ALA A 67 -12.77 16.91 13.11
N HIS A 68 -11.84 15.98 13.31
CA HIS A 68 -11.70 15.21 14.55
C HIS A 68 -10.47 15.61 15.39
N SER A 69 -9.73 16.66 15.02
CA SER A 69 -8.47 17.03 15.70
C SER A 69 -8.69 17.55 17.13
N GLU A 70 -9.82 18.21 17.37
CA GLU A 70 -10.21 18.79 18.66
C GLU A 70 -10.91 17.79 19.60
N GLU A 71 -11.17 16.56 19.14
CA GLU A 71 -11.77 15.53 19.98
C GLU A 71 -10.78 15.02 21.03
N SER A 72 -11.27 14.69 22.22
CA SER A 72 -10.41 14.08 23.26
C SER A 72 -10.00 12.65 22.90
N LEU A 73 -10.87 11.90 22.21
CA LEU A 73 -10.62 10.57 21.70
C LEU A 73 -11.55 10.32 20.50
N TRP A 74 -10.96 10.15 19.32
CA TRP A 74 -11.66 9.82 18.10
C TRP A 74 -11.61 8.32 17.82
N ILE A 75 -12.76 7.66 17.78
CA ILE A 75 -12.85 6.25 17.45
C ILE A 75 -13.04 6.07 15.94
N ARG A 76 -12.07 5.45 15.29
CA ARG A 76 -12.11 5.15 13.85
C ARG A 76 -13.21 4.14 13.56
N GLN A 77 -14.19 4.56 12.76
CA GLN A 77 -15.29 3.72 12.28
C GLN A 77 -15.29 3.69 10.75
N CYS A 78 -15.63 2.54 10.19
CA CYS A 78 -15.78 2.37 8.74
C CYS A 78 -17.20 2.79 8.33
N ASN A 79 -17.44 4.09 8.25
CA ASN A 79 -18.71 4.69 7.85
C ASN A 79 -18.46 5.93 6.96
N ASP A 80 -19.53 6.53 6.44
CA ASP A 80 -19.44 7.65 5.47
C ASP A 80 -18.73 8.90 6.00
N SER A 81 -18.66 9.07 7.33
CA SER A 81 -17.97 10.18 8.00
C SER A 81 -16.59 9.79 8.57
N GLY A 82 -16.22 8.52 8.45
CA GLY A 82 -15.02 7.97 9.05
C GLY A 82 -13.79 8.10 8.14
N PRO A 83 -12.61 7.70 8.63
CA PRO A 83 -11.45 7.63 7.78
C PRO A 83 -11.60 6.48 6.78
N PHE A 84 -10.95 6.64 5.63
CA PHE A 84 -10.93 5.65 4.56
C PHE A 84 -9.50 5.49 4.03
N ASP A 85 -9.24 4.34 3.41
CA ASP A 85 -7.98 4.02 2.76
C ASP A 85 -7.87 4.79 1.44
N VAL A 86 -6.84 5.63 1.35
CA VAL A 86 -6.50 6.34 0.12
C VAL A 86 -5.86 5.33 -0.84
N PHE A 87 -6.63 4.95 -1.86
CA PHE A 87 -6.25 3.90 -2.81
C PHE A 87 -6.35 4.40 -4.25
N GLU A 88 -5.34 4.09 -5.07
CA GLU A 88 -5.32 4.46 -6.48
C GLU A 88 -5.12 3.21 -7.36
N PRO A 89 -6.18 2.74 -8.04
CA PRO A 89 -6.15 1.55 -8.90
C PRO A 89 -5.04 1.59 -9.96
N GLU A 90 -4.68 2.77 -10.44
CA GLU A 90 -3.63 2.98 -11.43
C GLU A 90 -2.27 2.37 -10.99
N PHE A 91 -1.96 2.41 -9.69
CA PHE A 91 -0.69 1.88 -9.17
C PHE A 91 -0.62 0.35 -9.16
N ILE A 92 -1.77 -0.32 -9.21
CA ILE A 92 -1.85 -1.78 -9.31
C ILE A 92 -2.57 -2.24 -10.58
N ARG A 93 -2.62 -1.38 -11.62
CA ARG A 93 -3.33 -1.61 -12.89
C ARG A 93 -3.08 -3.01 -13.44
N HIS A 94 -1.81 -3.44 -13.52
CA HIS A 94 -1.45 -4.75 -14.04
C HIS A 94 -2.08 -5.92 -13.26
N ALA A 95 -2.19 -5.81 -11.94
CA ALA A 95 -2.82 -6.83 -11.11
C ALA A 95 -4.36 -6.84 -11.28
N LEU A 96 -4.96 -5.69 -11.56
CA LEU A 96 -6.40 -5.54 -11.79
C LEU A 96 -6.83 -5.95 -13.21
N GLU A 97 -5.96 -5.78 -14.21
CA GLU A 97 -6.16 -6.22 -15.60
C GLU A 97 -5.97 -7.74 -15.80
N SER A 98 -5.45 -8.45 -14.80
CA SER A 98 -5.22 -9.89 -14.86
C SER A 98 -6.54 -10.68 -14.95
N GLU A 99 -6.70 -11.47 -16.00
CA GLU A 99 -7.89 -12.31 -16.22
C GLU A 99 -7.91 -13.57 -15.32
N GLU A 100 -6.73 -14.13 -15.00
CA GLU A 100 -6.64 -15.38 -14.24
C GLU A 100 -6.78 -15.14 -12.74
N VAL A 101 -6.09 -14.11 -12.22
CA VAL A 101 -6.03 -13.79 -10.80
C VAL A 101 -5.94 -12.27 -10.62
N ASN A 102 -7.02 -11.66 -10.20
CA ASN A 102 -7.06 -10.25 -9.79
C ASN A 102 -7.65 -10.09 -8.38
N LEU A 103 -7.58 -8.89 -7.80
CA LEU A 103 -8.14 -8.62 -6.47
C LEU A 103 -9.36 -7.67 -6.53
N GLY A 104 -9.84 -7.34 -7.73
CA GLY A 104 -10.80 -6.26 -7.91
C GLY A 104 -12.10 -6.46 -7.12
N SER A 105 -12.74 -7.62 -7.24
CA SER A 105 -13.98 -7.90 -6.49
C SER A 105 -13.81 -7.94 -4.97
N LEU A 106 -12.59 -8.22 -4.47
CA LEU A 106 -12.26 -8.19 -3.04
C LEU A 106 -12.00 -6.77 -2.55
N ILE A 107 -11.44 -5.90 -3.41
CA ILE A 107 -11.12 -4.51 -3.08
C ILE A 107 -12.38 -3.63 -3.14
N PHE A 108 -13.14 -3.73 -4.23
CA PHE A 108 -14.27 -2.83 -4.52
C PHE A 108 -15.65 -3.43 -4.16
N GLY A 109 -15.72 -4.74 -3.90
CA GLY A 109 -16.98 -5.47 -3.88
C GLY A 109 -17.41 -5.90 -5.29
N ALA A 110 -18.15 -7.00 -5.39
CA ALA A 110 -18.47 -7.64 -6.67
C ALA A 110 -19.26 -6.72 -7.63
N GLU A 111 -20.32 -6.08 -7.13
CA GLU A 111 -21.18 -5.19 -7.93
C GLU A 111 -20.43 -3.96 -8.44
N HIS A 112 -19.70 -3.28 -7.55
CA HIS A 112 -18.92 -2.11 -7.94
C HIS A 112 -17.78 -2.47 -8.88
N TRP A 113 -17.14 -3.63 -8.68
CA TRP A 113 -16.10 -4.14 -9.57
C TRP A 113 -16.60 -4.44 -10.98
N GLU A 114 -17.81 -5.00 -11.12
CA GLU A 114 -18.42 -5.24 -12.43
C GLU A 114 -18.62 -3.94 -13.21
N ASN A 115 -19.15 -2.90 -12.55
CA ASN A 115 -19.30 -1.57 -13.14
C ASN A 115 -17.96 -0.95 -13.54
N LEU A 116 -16.95 -1.06 -12.67
CA LEU A 116 -15.60 -0.57 -12.95
C LEU A 116 -14.95 -1.30 -14.13
N CYS A 117 -15.10 -2.62 -14.22
CA CYS A 117 -14.62 -3.42 -15.37
C CYS A 117 -15.27 -2.96 -16.67
N ALA A 118 -16.59 -2.78 -16.68
CA ALA A 118 -17.32 -2.30 -17.84
C ALA A 118 -16.83 -0.90 -18.27
N SER A 119 -16.62 0.02 -17.32
CA SER A 119 -16.13 1.37 -17.58
C SER A 119 -14.73 1.39 -18.22
N ALA A 120 -13.89 0.40 -17.88
CA ALA A 120 -12.51 0.29 -18.35
C ALA A 120 -12.36 -0.60 -19.58
N GLY A 121 -13.44 -1.22 -20.07
CA GLY A 121 -13.40 -2.17 -21.18
C GLY A 121 -12.62 -3.44 -20.85
N LEU A 122 -12.62 -3.88 -19.58
CA LEU A 122 -11.94 -5.10 -19.18
C LEU A 122 -12.71 -6.35 -19.65
N PRO A 123 -12.02 -7.46 -19.96
CA PRO A 123 -12.65 -8.71 -20.35
C PRO A 123 -13.62 -9.23 -19.27
N ALA A 124 -14.69 -9.91 -19.70
CA ALA A 124 -15.65 -10.54 -18.78
C ALA A 124 -14.99 -11.57 -17.83
N ALA A 125 -13.83 -12.12 -18.21
CA ALA A 125 -13.03 -13.00 -17.35
C ALA A 125 -12.61 -12.32 -16.04
N CYS A 126 -12.35 -11.00 -16.05
CA CYS A 126 -11.95 -10.22 -14.88
C CYS A 126 -13.04 -10.13 -13.80
N VAL A 127 -14.31 -10.24 -14.20
CA VAL A 127 -15.49 -10.24 -13.31
C VAL A 127 -15.86 -11.66 -12.85
N SER A 128 -15.26 -12.69 -13.45
CA SER A 128 -15.69 -14.06 -13.20
C SER A 128 -15.50 -14.45 -11.73
N GLY A 129 -16.54 -15.06 -11.14
CA GLY A 129 -16.45 -15.71 -9.83
C GLY A 129 -15.50 -16.92 -9.79
N ARG A 130 -14.79 -17.19 -10.90
CA ARG A 130 -13.74 -18.21 -10.99
C ARG A 130 -12.41 -17.75 -10.42
N ASN A 131 -12.29 -16.48 -10.05
CA ASN A 131 -11.12 -15.94 -9.36
C ASN A 131 -10.77 -16.78 -8.12
N PRO A 132 -9.61 -17.45 -8.10
CA PRO A 132 -9.25 -18.37 -7.02
C PRO A 132 -9.20 -17.71 -5.63
N LEU A 133 -8.78 -16.44 -5.56
CA LEU A 133 -8.70 -15.70 -4.30
C LEU A 133 -10.10 -15.32 -3.80
N ALA A 134 -10.97 -14.85 -4.68
CA ALA A 134 -12.37 -14.59 -4.31
C ALA A 134 -13.05 -15.86 -3.77
N ARG A 135 -12.82 -17.00 -4.42
CA ARG A 135 -13.34 -18.31 -3.96
C ARG A 135 -12.76 -18.72 -2.60
N TYR A 136 -11.46 -18.50 -2.39
CA TYR A 136 -10.83 -18.77 -1.11
C TYR A 136 -11.46 -17.96 0.01
N TYR A 137 -11.60 -16.64 -0.16
CA TYR A 137 -12.23 -15.80 0.87
C TYR A 137 -13.71 -16.12 1.07
N ALA A 138 -14.45 -16.45 0.02
CA ALA A 138 -15.83 -16.94 0.13
C ALA A 138 -15.92 -18.25 0.93
N SER A 139 -14.93 -19.15 0.80
CA SER A 139 -14.90 -20.42 1.54
C SER A 139 -14.60 -20.28 3.02
N LEU A 140 -14.02 -19.14 3.45
CA LEU A 140 -13.72 -18.89 4.86
C LEU A 140 -14.97 -18.52 5.68
N SER A 141 -16.15 -18.41 5.04
CA SER A 141 -17.41 -18.00 5.69
C SER A 141 -17.24 -16.74 6.55
N LEU A 142 -16.38 -15.82 6.09
CA LEU A 142 -16.10 -14.60 6.84
C LEU A 142 -17.42 -13.84 6.99
N PRO A 143 -17.72 -13.34 8.21
CA PRO A 143 -19.00 -12.73 8.48
C PRO A 143 -19.26 -11.56 7.52
N PRO A 144 -20.54 -11.25 7.22
CA PRO A 144 -20.91 -10.09 6.40
C PRO A 144 -20.32 -8.76 6.88
N ALA A 145 -19.76 -8.69 8.09
CA ALA A 145 -18.93 -7.58 8.57
C ALA A 145 -17.71 -7.25 7.67
N MET A 146 -17.34 -8.13 6.73
CA MET A 146 -16.44 -7.80 5.60
C MET A 146 -17.09 -6.93 4.52
N SER A 147 -18.37 -6.55 4.65
CA SER A 147 -19.02 -5.59 3.75
C SER A 147 -18.59 -4.15 3.99
N ALA A 148 -18.00 -3.86 5.15
CA ALA A 148 -17.47 -2.54 5.46
C ALA A 148 -16.17 -2.35 4.67
N SER A 149 -16.29 -1.70 3.51
CA SER A 149 -15.13 -1.25 2.75
C SER A 149 -14.57 0.00 3.40
N TRP A 150 -13.27 -0.02 3.73
CA TRP A 150 -12.54 1.17 4.10
C TRP A 150 -12.28 2.07 2.89
N LEU A 151 -12.80 1.77 1.70
CA LEU A 151 -12.72 2.67 0.55
C LEU A 151 -13.93 3.58 0.48
N ASN A 152 -13.71 4.83 0.08
CA ASN A 152 -14.78 5.70 -0.38
C ASN A 152 -15.21 5.30 -1.80
N LEU A 153 -16.05 4.27 -1.93
CA LEU A 153 -16.48 3.70 -3.22
C LEU A 153 -17.10 4.74 -4.16
N GLY A 154 -17.75 5.78 -3.63
CA GLY A 154 -18.32 6.88 -4.42
C GLY A 154 -17.29 7.67 -5.23
N ARG A 155 -16.01 7.60 -4.87
CA ARG A 155 -14.90 8.26 -5.59
C ARG A 155 -14.37 7.45 -6.79
N TYR A 156 -14.83 6.22 -6.98
CA TYR A 156 -14.36 5.33 -8.06
C TYR A 156 -15.44 5.20 -9.14
N THR A 157 -15.62 6.23 -9.95
CA THR A 157 -16.55 6.21 -11.10
C THR A 157 -15.95 5.60 -12.37
N TYR A 158 -14.63 5.47 -12.41
CA TYR A 158 -13.86 4.81 -13.47
C TYR A 158 -12.69 4.06 -12.83
N LEU A 159 -12.22 2.98 -13.46
CA LEU A 159 -11.12 2.22 -12.89
C LEU A 159 -9.77 2.89 -13.14
N PHE A 160 -9.51 3.25 -14.39
CA PHE A 160 -8.22 3.74 -14.87
C PHE A 160 -8.36 5.09 -15.56
N HIS A 161 -7.33 5.92 -15.43
CA HIS A 161 -7.26 7.14 -16.23
C HIS A 161 -7.03 6.80 -17.70
N SER A 162 -7.64 7.57 -18.62
CA SER A 162 -7.42 7.36 -20.05
C SER A 162 -5.94 7.52 -20.42
N LEU A 163 -5.47 6.79 -21.44
CA LEU A 163 -4.08 6.79 -21.90
C LEU A 163 -3.59 8.18 -22.35
N GLU A 164 -4.50 9.02 -22.86
CA GLU A 164 -4.22 10.42 -23.18
C GLU A 164 -3.83 11.23 -21.95
N THR A 165 -4.25 10.76 -20.77
CA THR A 165 -3.94 11.34 -19.47
C THR A 165 -2.72 10.69 -18.81
N LYS A 166 -1.71 10.22 -19.55
CA LYS A 166 -0.40 9.88 -18.94
C LYS A 166 0.19 11.02 -18.11
N ASN A 167 -0.20 12.26 -18.41
CA ASN A 167 0.10 13.44 -17.58
C ASN A 167 -0.75 13.54 -16.30
N ALA A 168 -1.91 12.85 -16.17
CA ALA A 168 -2.70 12.82 -14.93
C ALA A 168 -1.94 12.23 -13.76
N LEU A 169 -1.05 11.24 -14.00
CA LEU A 169 -0.17 10.71 -12.97
C LEU A 169 0.75 11.78 -12.35
N ARG A 170 0.91 12.94 -13.02
CA ARG A 170 1.72 14.08 -12.57
C ARG A 170 0.87 15.33 -12.32
N ALA A 171 -0.45 15.20 -12.22
CA ALA A 171 -1.35 16.33 -11.98
C ALA A 171 -1.09 17.02 -10.64
N SER A 172 -0.63 16.25 -9.64
CA SER A 172 -0.33 16.73 -8.31
C SER A 172 0.98 16.15 -7.78
N HIS A 173 1.56 16.83 -6.79
CA HIS A 173 2.81 16.44 -6.16
C HIS A 173 2.81 16.74 -4.64
N PRO A 174 2.03 15.99 -3.83
CA PRO A 174 2.06 16.14 -2.38
C PRO A 174 3.47 15.96 -1.83
N LEU A 175 3.75 16.64 -0.73
CA LEU A 175 4.96 16.42 0.06
C LEU A 175 4.93 15.01 0.63
N THR A 176 6.07 14.33 0.56
CA THR A 176 6.24 13.07 1.27
C THR A 176 6.58 13.35 2.74
N GLN A 177 6.14 12.46 3.61
CA GLN A 177 6.46 12.45 5.02
C GLN A 177 7.34 11.24 5.34
N LEU A 178 8.20 11.40 6.34
CA LEU A 178 9.06 10.34 6.85
C LEU A 178 8.57 9.96 8.25
N TYR A 179 8.14 8.73 8.40
CA TYR A 179 7.73 8.18 9.69
C TYR A 179 8.75 7.19 10.21
N ARG A 180 8.94 7.16 11.52
CA ARG A 180 9.69 6.12 12.21
C ARG A 180 8.74 5.20 12.95
N ILE A 181 8.79 3.91 12.62
CA ILE A 181 8.04 2.85 13.29
C ILE A 181 9.04 1.87 13.87
N SER A 182 9.18 1.86 15.19
CA SER A 182 10.20 1.08 15.89
C SER A 182 11.62 1.39 15.37
N LYS A 183 12.21 0.50 14.55
CA LYS A 183 13.57 0.63 14.00
C LYS A 183 13.59 0.87 12.49
N SER A 184 12.43 1.09 11.88
CA SER A 184 12.30 1.24 10.43
C SER A 184 11.75 2.62 10.08
N ASP A 185 12.28 3.18 9.01
CA ASP A 185 11.82 4.44 8.44
C ASP A 185 10.89 4.14 7.25
N ILE A 186 9.74 4.82 7.20
CA ILE A 186 8.70 4.65 6.19
C ILE A 186 8.42 6.00 5.54
N TRP A 187 8.53 6.03 4.22
CA TRP A 187 8.12 7.18 3.41
C TRP A 187 6.68 7.00 2.94
N SER A 188 5.85 8.01 3.13
CA SER A 188 4.44 7.99 2.73
C SER A 188 4.00 9.38 2.28
N VAL A 189 2.99 9.43 1.41
CA VAL A 189 2.24 10.65 1.09
C VAL A 189 0.93 10.74 1.88
N ILE A 190 0.53 9.64 2.52
CA ILE A 190 -0.65 9.57 3.37
C ILE A 190 -0.24 10.04 4.77
N PRO A 191 -0.94 11.03 5.36
CA PRO A 191 -0.66 11.49 6.72
C PRO A 191 -0.91 10.39 7.74
N ALA A 192 -0.13 10.39 8.83
CA ALA A 192 -0.40 9.55 9.98
C ALA A 192 -1.74 9.97 10.61
N PHE A 193 -2.43 8.99 11.20
CA PHE A 193 -3.62 9.31 11.99
C PHE A 193 -3.27 10.23 13.16
N PRO A 194 -4.16 11.16 13.55
CA PRO A 194 -4.01 11.97 14.74
C PRO A 194 -3.80 11.14 16.02
N ASP A 195 -3.06 11.70 16.98
CA ASP A 195 -2.71 11.03 18.26
C ASP A 195 -3.93 10.70 19.12
N ASN A 196 -5.02 11.46 18.97
CA ASN A 196 -6.29 11.22 19.63
C ASN A 196 -7.11 10.09 18.96
N SER A 197 -6.63 9.46 17.89
CA SER A 197 -7.36 8.42 17.17
C SER A 197 -7.12 7.01 17.72
N ALA A 198 -8.16 6.20 17.78
CA ALA A 198 -8.07 4.79 18.17
C ALA A 198 -8.94 3.87 17.29
N LEU A 199 -8.49 2.63 17.08
CA LEU A 199 -9.31 1.59 16.48
C LEU A 199 -10.05 0.84 17.59
N ILE A 200 -11.36 0.62 17.46
CA ILE A 200 -12.02 -0.39 18.29
C ILE A 200 -11.43 -1.75 17.89
N PRO A 201 -10.88 -2.53 18.83
CA PRO A 201 -10.51 -3.90 18.55
C PRO A 201 -11.76 -4.64 18.06
N GLN A 202 -11.76 -5.09 16.80
CA GLN A 202 -12.82 -5.96 16.34
C GLN A 202 -12.80 -7.20 17.24
N ALA A 203 -13.95 -7.53 17.83
CA ALA A 203 -14.09 -8.75 18.61
C ALA A 203 -13.63 -9.91 17.71
N ARG A 204 -12.63 -10.67 18.17
CA ARG A 204 -12.18 -11.83 17.40
C ARG A 204 -13.41 -12.73 17.22
N PRO A 205 -13.70 -13.19 15.99
CA PRO A 205 -14.74 -14.18 15.82
C PRO A 205 -14.42 -15.38 16.73
N PRO A 206 -15.44 -15.98 17.37
CA PRO A 206 -15.23 -17.17 18.18
C PRO A 206 -14.49 -18.20 17.33
N LYS A 207 -13.45 -18.83 17.90
CA LYS A 207 -12.73 -19.89 17.19
C LYS A 207 -13.77 -20.93 16.73
N PRO A 208 -13.73 -21.36 15.45
CA PRO A 208 -14.62 -22.41 15.00
C PRO A 208 -14.47 -23.62 15.93
N PRO A 209 -15.56 -24.30 16.28
CA PRO A 209 -15.49 -25.49 17.13
C PRO A 209 -14.56 -26.49 16.44
N THR A 210 -13.42 -26.78 17.05
CA THR A 210 -12.53 -27.86 16.60
C THR A 210 -13.29 -29.17 16.78
N GLU A 211 -13.75 -29.76 15.68
CA GLU A 211 -14.34 -31.10 15.61
C GLU A 211 -13.29 -32.14 16.00
N ASN A 212 -13.11 -32.33 17.30
CA ASN A 212 -12.57 -33.56 17.87
C ASN A 212 -13.30 -33.78 19.20
N VAL A 213 -14.43 -34.47 19.11
CA VAL A 213 -15.31 -34.82 20.23
C VAL A 213 -14.58 -35.84 21.11
N SER A 214 -13.82 -35.32 22.07
CA SER A 214 -13.49 -36.01 23.32
C SER A 214 -14.48 -35.57 24.40
N PRO A 215 -14.72 -36.38 25.45
CA PRO A 215 -15.63 -36.04 26.55
C PRO A 215 -15.32 -34.65 27.14
N PRO A 216 -16.33 -33.93 27.64
CA PRO A 216 -16.20 -32.53 28.03
C PRO A 216 -15.09 -32.38 29.08
N PRO A 217 -14.02 -31.61 28.78
CA PRO A 217 -13.02 -31.30 29.80
C PRO A 217 -13.67 -30.44 30.90
N PRO A 218 -13.10 -30.44 32.13
CA PRO A 218 -13.54 -29.52 33.18
C PRO A 218 -13.55 -28.07 32.66
N PRO A 219 -14.43 -27.21 33.19
CA PRO A 219 -14.57 -25.83 32.74
C PRO A 219 -13.19 -25.15 32.74
N PRO A 220 -12.77 -24.54 31.62
CA PRO A 220 -11.48 -23.89 31.57
C PRO A 220 -11.43 -22.78 32.62
N PRO A 221 -10.27 -22.54 33.26
CA PRO A 221 -10.10 -21.37 34.10
C PRO A 221 -10.46 -20.12 33.27
N PRO A 222 -11.01 -19.06 33.91
CA PRO A 222 -11.39 -17.84 33.22
C PRO A 222 -10.22 -17.39 32.35
N ALA A 223 -10.47 -17.26 31.04
CA ALA A 223 -9.44 -16.99 30.06
C ALA A 223 -8.68 -15.73 30.51
N ALA A 224 -7.36 -15.87 30.70
CA ALA A 224 -6.53 -14.72 30.98
C ALA A 224 -6.80 -13.66 29.89
N PRO A 225 -7.00 -12.39 30.26
CA PRO A 225 -7.26 -11.34 29.29
C PRO A 225 -6.15 -11.37 28.23
N VAL A 226 -6.55 -11.55 26.96
CA VAL A 226 -5.62 -11.53 25.85
C VAL A 226 -5.00 -10.14 25.82
N LEU A 227 -3.72 -10.04 26.19
CA LEU A 227 -2.95 -8.82 26.05
C LEU A 227 -2.86 -8.50 24.56
N ILE A 228 -3.67 -7.53 24.12
CA ILE A 228 -3.53 -6.96 22.78
C ILE A 228 -2.21 -6.20 22.81
N PRO A 229 -1.21 -6.55 21.97
CA PRO A 229 0.04 -5.82 21.94
C PRO A 229 -0.26 -4.35 21.66
N LYS A 230 0.27 -3.46 22.52
CA LYS A 230 0.13 -2.03 22.34
C LYS A 230 0.65 -1.68 20.94
N PRO A 231 -0.12 -0.95 20.11
CA PRO A 231 0.34 -0.57 18.78
C PRO A 231 1.68 0.16 18.90
N THR A 232 2.60 -0.17 17.99
CA THR A 232 3.90 0.50 17.95
C THR A 232 3.65 1.96 17.57
N PRO A 233 4.14 2.94 18.35
CA PRO A 233 3.94 4.34 18.04
C PRO A 233 4.62 4.68 16.70
N ILE A 234 3.95 5.53 15.93
CA ILE A 234 4.43 6.05 14.64
C ILE A 234 4.83 7.50 14.90
N HIS A 235 6.09 7.84 14.64
CA HIS A 235 6.60 9.18 14.87
C HIS A 235 6.93 9.86 13.55
N LEU A 236 6.37 11.05 13.31
CA LEU A 236 6.82 11.91 12.21
C LEU A 236 8.24 12.39 12.52
N CYS A 237 9.16 12.19 11.57
CA CYS A 237 10.53 12.64 11.71
C CYS A 237 10.65 14.14 11.45
N ASP A 238 11.54 14.80 12.19
CA ASP A 238 11.87 16.22 12.00
C ASP A 238 12.37 16.49 10.57
N SER A 239 12.13 17.72 10.09
CA SER A 239 12.53 18.16 8.74
C SER A 239 14.02 17.93 8.46
N SER A 240 14.90 18.15 9.44
CA SER A 240 16.35 17.94 9.26
C SER A 240 16.73 16.46 9.08
N VAL A 241 16.05 15.55 9.79
CA VAL A 241 16.23 14.10 9.64
C VAL A 241 15.70 13.65 8.29
N ARG A 242 14.52 14.16 7.89
CA ARG A 242 13.92 13.91 6.58
C ARG A 242 14.83 14.37 5.44
N GLU A 243 15.35 15.60 5.50
CA GLU A 243 16.21 16.15 4.44
C GLU A 243 17.47 15.31 4.21
N ARG A 244 18.09 14.82 5.28
CA ARG A 244 19.30 13.97 5.20
C ARG A 244 19.02 12.56 4.68
N THR A 245 17.77 12.12 4.72
CA THR A 245 17.35 10.80 4.24
C THR A 245 16.73 10.85 2.84
N LEU A 246 16.59 12.04 2.24
CA LEU A 246 16.24 12.17 0.83
C LEU A 246 17.32 11.51 -0.04
N LEU A 247 16.90 10.78 -1.07
CA LEU A 247 17.80 10.15 -2.02
C LEU A 247 18.68 11.16 -2.72
N THR A 248 18.17 12.35 -3.04
CA THR A 248 18.98 13.43 -3.62
C THR A 248 20.09 13.89 -2.68
N TYR A 249 19.86 13.89 -1.37
CA TYR A 249 20.88 14.19 -0.38
C TYR A 249 21.89 13.04 -0.29
N ILE A 250 21.42 11.81 -0.12
CA ILE A 250 22.26 10.60 -0.02
C ILE A 250 23.16 10.46 -1.25
N ILE A 251 22.59 10.58 -2.46
CA ILE A 251 23.32 10.44 -3.72
C ILE A 251 24.43 11.48 -3.85
N LYS A 252 24.19 12.72 -3.42
CA LYS A 252 25.14 13.85 -3.59
C LYS A 252 26.20 13.94 -2.49
N TYR A 253 25.84 13.61 -1.26
CA TYR A 253 26.63 13.97 -0.09
C TYR A 253 27.15 12.79 0.71
N THR A 254 26.72 11.55 0.41
CA THR A 254 27.24 10.37 1.10
C THR A 254 27.98 9.46 0.13
N GLN A 255 28.88 8.65 0.71
CA GLN A 255 29.52 7.55 -0.01
C GLN A 255 28.63 6.30 0.00
N ASP A 256 27.42 6.39 0.56
CA ASP A 256 26.51 5.26 0.67
C ASP A 256 25.87 5.00 -0.69
N PHE A 257 25.94 3.74 -1.11
CA PHE A 257 25.32 3.26 -2.33
C PHE A 257 24.01 2.58 -1.97
N THR A 258 22.94 3.36 -1.91
CA THR A 258 21.57 2.85 -1.97
C THR A 258 21.17 2.68 -3.43
N VAL A 259 20.94 1.44 -3.85
CA VAL A 259 20.40 1.14 -5.18
C VAL A 259 18.98 0.63 -5.02
N GLY A 260 18.06 1.56 -4.79
CA GLY A 260 16.62 1.32 -4.86
C GLY A 260 16.02 0.38 -3.80
N PRO A 261 14.76 -0.05 -3.96
CA PRO A 261 14.12 -1.10 -3.17
C PRO A 261 14.92 -2.42 -3.07
N LEU A 262 16.09 -2.52 -3.72
CA LEU A 262 17.04 -3.61 -3.69
C LEU A 262 18.12 -3.48 -2.61
N ASP A 263 17.91 -2.69 -1.55
CA ASP A 263 18.59 -2.97 -0.26
C ASP A 263 18.28 -4.43 0.25
N TYR A 264 17.42 -5.18 -0.47
CA TYR A 264 17.22 -6.62 -0.37
C TYR A 264 17.90 -7.50 -1.46
N CYS A 265 18.66 -6.96 -2.42
CA CYS A 265 19.24 -7.77 -3.51
C CYS A 265 20.72 -7.52 -3.89
N GLY A 266 21.48 -6.66 -3.19
CA GLY A 266 22.94 -6.67 -3.37
C GLY A 266 23.70 -5.47 -2.84
N ILE A 267 24.96 -5.70 -2.45
CA ILE A 267 25.91 -4.68 -2.00
C ILE A 267 26.62 -4.11 -3.24
N ALA A 268 26.47 -2.81 -3.50
CA ALA A 268 27.28 -2.11 -4.49
C ALA A 268 28.58 -1.59 -3.88
N ARG A 269 29.68 -1.59 -4.65
CA ARG A 269 30.96 -0.96 -4.26
C ARG A 269 31.45 -0.04 -5.37
N ARG A 270 32.05 1.09 -4.98
CA ARG A 270 32.77 1.97 -5.90
C ARG A 270 34.03 1.26 -6.42
N ILE A 271 34.14 1.12 -7.73
CA ILE A 271 35.43 0.79 -8.36
C ILE A 271 36.26 2.08 -8.34
N LYS A 272 37.40 2.07 -7.67
CA LYS A 272 38.40 3.14 -7.83
C LYS A 272 39.04 2.96 -9.20
N GLU A 273 38.99 3.98 -10.03
CA GLU A 273 39.89 4.11 -11.20
C GLU A 273 41.34 4.21 -10.73
#